data_AF-A0A948JKI9-F1
#
_entry.id   AF-A0A948JKI9-F1
#
_cell.length_a   1.000
_cell.length_b   1.000
_cell.length_c   1.000
_cell.angle_alpha   90.00
_cell.angle_beta   90.00
_cell.angle_gamma   90.00
#
_symmetry.space_group_name_H-M   'P 1'
#
loop_
_entity.id
_entity.type
_entity.pdbx_description
1 polymer ?
#
loop_
_entity_poly.entity_id
_entity_poly.type
_entity_poly.pdbx_seq_one_letter_code
_entity_poly.pdbx_strand_id
1 'polypeptide(L)'
;MIRILVLLATLFSLFFFPYVVSVVLILVSALTLPFSGIAFGILADALYYSQGSGIPWWTIVGAGATLLALLVHRFVKTRIIE
;
A
#
# COMPACT_ATOMS: atom_id res chain seq x y z
N MET A 1 11.08 -11.97 8.27
CA MET A 1 10.03 -11.97 9.32
C MET A 1 9.27 -10.65 9.36
N ILE A 2 9.94 -9.50 9.53
CA ILE A 2 9.27 -8.19 9.61
C ILE A 2 8.38 -7.86 8.41
N ARG A 3 8.80 -8.19 7.19
CA ARG A 3 8.02 -7.98 5.96
C ARG A 3 6.66 -8.69 5.99
N ILE A 4 6.63 -9.94 6.44
CA ILE A 4 5.40 -10.74 6.51
C ILE A 4 4.47 -10.14 7.56
N LEU A 5 5.00 -9.71 8.71
CA LEU A 5 4.23 -9.05 9.75
C LEU A 5 3.58 -7.76 9.26
N VAL A 6 4.30 -6.93 8.50
CA VAL A 6 3.75 -5.70 7.90
C VAL A 6 2.63 -6.02 6.91
N LEU A 7 2.82 -7.02 6.03
CA LEU A 7 1.79 -7.42 5.07
C LEU A 7 0.53 -7.94 5.78
N LEU A 8 0.68 -8.78 6.80
CA LEU A 8 -0.43 -9.28 7.59
C LEU A 8 -1.13 -8.14 8.35
N ALA A 9 -0.38 -7.27 9.02
CA ALA A 9 -0.93 -6.11 9.72
C ALA A 9 -1.72 -5.19 8.79
N THR A 10 -1.20 -4.97 7.57
CA THR A 10 -1.89 -4.19 6.53
C THR A 10 -3.19 -4.87 6.13
N LEU A 11 -3.16 -6.18 5.88
CA LEU A 11 -4.37 -6.94 5.57
C LEU A 11 -5.41 -6.85 6.69
N PHE A 12 -5.02 -7.08 7.96
CA PHE A 12 -5.91 -6.96 9.10
C PHE A 12 -6.45 -5.54 9.27
N SER A 13 -5.65 -4.52 8.98
CA SER A 13 -6.09 -3.12 9.11
C SER A 13 -7.29 -2.79 8.24
N LEU A 14 -7.37 -3.38 7.04
CA LEU A 14 -8.49 -3.17 6.12
C LEU A 14 -9.84 -3.63 6.67
N PHE A 15 -9.85 -4.59 7.59
CA PHE A 15 -11.08 -5.14 8.18
C PHE A 15 -11.40 -4.53 9.54
N PHE A 16 -10.38 -4.24 10.35
CA PHE A 16 -10.56 -3.95 11.78
C PHE A 16 -10.29 -2.50 12.16
N PHE A 17 -9.64 -1.71 11.30
CA PHE A 17 -9.20 -0.36 11.63
C PHE A 17 -9.81 0.72 10.73
N PRO A 18 -9.83 1.99 11.17
CA PRO A 18 -10.29 3.10 10.34
C PRO A 18 -9.40 3.31 9.11
N TYR A 19 -9.99 3.90 8.08
CA TYR A 19 -9.35 4.13 6.78
C TYR A 19 -7.96 4.79 6.89
N VAL A 20 -7.78 5.77 7.78
CA VAL A 20 -6.50 6.48 7.95
C VAL A 20 -5.36 5.52 8.32
N VAL A 21 -5.63 4.56 9.21
CA VAL A 21 -4.63 3.57 9.64
C VAL A 21 -4.27 2.65 8.48
N SER A 22 -5.28 2.22 7.71
CA SER A 22 -5.09 1.37 6.55
C SER A 22 -4.25 2.05 5.45
N VAL A 23 -4.47 3.33 5.17
CA VAL A 23 -3.64 4.10 4.20
C VAL A 23 -2.16 4.10 4.62
N VAL A 24 -1.88 4.37 5.89
CA VAL A 24 -0.51 4.41 6.39
C VAL A 24 0.15 3.03 6.28
N LEU A 25 -0.58 1.97 6.63
CA LEU A 25 -0.05 0.61 6.54
C LEU A 25 0.17 0.16 5.09
N ILE A 26 -0.69 0.56 4.14
CA ILE A 26 -0.48 0.33 2.69
C ILE A 26 0.81 1.03 2.21
N LEU A 27 1.07 2.25 2.65
CA LEU A 27 2.33 2.95 2.32
C LEU A 27 3.55 2.21 2.88
N VAL A 28 3.51 1.83 4.16
CA VAL A 28 4.60 1.10 4.81
C VAL A 28 4.81 -0.27 4.16
N SER A 29 3.74 -0.96 3.80
CA SER A 29 3.83 -2.25 3.10
C SER A 29 4.49 -2.08 1.74
N ALA A 30 4.12 -1.05 0.97
CA ALA A 30 4.71 -0.75 -0.33
C ALA A 30 6.22 -0.52 -0.23
N LEU A 31 6.70 0.20 0.80
CA LEU A 31 8.14 0.37 1.02
C LEU A 31 8.88 -0.96 1.24
N THR A 32 8.22 -1.96 1.84
CA THR A 32 8.83 -3.28 2.01
C THR A 32 8.71 -4.16 0.77
N LEU A 33 7.56 -4.15 0.08
CA LEU A 33 7.27 -4.89 -1.15
C LEU A 33 6.45 -3.96 -2.06
N PRO A 34 7.06 -3.35 -3.08
CA PRO A 34 6.43 -2.27 -3.86
C PRO A 34 5.04 -2.63 -4.38
N PHE A 35 4.89 -3.81 -4.97
CA PHE A 35 3.61 -4.29 -5.52
C PHE A 35 2.50 -4.52 -4.48
N SER A 36 2.81 -4.50 -3.19
CA SER A 36 1.77 -4.62 -2.14
C SER A 36 0.90 -3.37 -2.06
N GLY A 37 1.44 -2.20 -2.42
CA GLY A 37 0.69 -0.94 -2.41
C GLY A 37 -0.53 -1.01 -3.31
N ILE A 38 -0.34 -1.40 -4.58
CA ILE A 38 -1.43 -1.52 -5.55
C ILE A 38 -2.36 -2.69 -5.21
N ALA A 39 -1.81 -3.83 -4.75
CA ALA A 39 -2.62 -4.99 -4.38
C ALA A 39 -3.60 -4.67 -3.23
N PHE A 40 -3.10 -4.04 -2.17
CA PHE A 40 -3.95 -3.63 -1.05
C PHE A 40 -4.83 -2.43 -1.37
N GLY A 41 -4.41 -1.53 -2.26
CA GLY A 41 -5.26 -0.44 -2.76
C GLY A 41 -6.50 -0.96 -3.50
N ILE A 42 -6.32 -1.95 -4.39
CA ILE A 42 -7.44 -2.62 -5.09
C ILE A 42 -8.36 -3.32 -4.09
N LEU A 43 -7.77 -4.04 -3.12
CA LEU A 43 -8.54 -4.74 -2.09
C LEU A 43 -9.34 -3.76 -1.22
N ALA A 44 -8.74 -2.63 -0.85
CA ALA A 44 -9.39 -1.59 -0.06
C ALA A 44 -10.54 -0.93 -0.83
N ASP A 45 -10.39 -0.67 -2.13
CA ASP A 45 -11.52 -0.20 -2.95
C ASP A 45 -12.64 -1.23 -3.00
N ALA A 46 -12.31 -2.52 -3.15
CA ALA A 46 -13.34 -3.57 -3.16
C ALA A 46 -14.07 -3.67 -1.81
N LEU A 47 -13.38 -3.44 -0.69
CA LEU A 47 -13.96 -3.49 0.66
C LEU A 47 -14.74 -2.23 1.03
N TYR A 48 -14.24 -1.05 0.64
CA TYR A 48 -14.83 0.24 1.00
C TYR A 48 -15.65 0.86 -0.15
N TYR A 49 -15.97 0.08 -1.19
CA TYR A 49 -16.75 0.55 -2.31
C TYR A 49 -18.11 1.06 -1.81
N SER A 50 -18.32 2.38 -1.88
CA SER A 50 -19.63 2.99 -1.69
C SER A 50 -20.24 3.31 -3.05
N GLN A 51 -21.52 3.02 -3.25
CA GLN A 51 -22.23 3.19 -4.52
C GLN A 51 -22.40 4.66 -5.01
N GLY A 52 -21.60 5.60 -4.51
CA GLY A 52 -21.67 7.02 -4.87
C GLY A 52 -20.38 7.66 -5.35
N SER A 53 -19.20 7.07 -5.12
CA SER A 53 -17.94 7.76 -5.47
C SER A 53 -17.52 7.56 -6.93
N GLY A 54 -17.84 6.41 -7.54
CA GLY A 54 -17.45 6.03 -8.92
C GLY A 54 -15.94 5.93 -9.18
N ILE A 55 -15.12 6.53 -8.31
CA ILE A 55 -13.69 6.68 -8.43
C ILE A 55 -13.00 5.72 -7.46
N PRO A 56 -12.06 4.88 -7.94
CA PRO A 56 -11.30 3.94 -7.12
C PRO A 56 -10.17 4.66 -6.38
N TRP A 57 -10.52 5.45 -5.36
CA TRP A 57 -9.58 6.29 -4.63
C TRP A 57 -8.46 5.49 -3.98
N TRP A 58 -8.77 4.31 -3.45
CA TRP A 58 -7.77 3.49 -2.77
C TRP A 58 -6.79 2.85 -3.75
N THR A 59 -7.27 2.47 -4.93
CA THR A 59 -6.39 1.99 -6.01
C THR A 59 -5.45 3.09 -6.47
N ILE A 60 -5.93 4.33 -6.60
CA ILE A 60 -5.09 5.49 -6.98
C ILE A 60 -4.00 5.72 -5.92
N VAL A 61 -4.37 5.74 -4.64
CA VAL A 61 -3.41 5.91 -3.53
C VAL A 61 -2.42 4.75 -3.49
N GLY A 62 -2.87 3.50 -3.64
CA GLY A 62 -2.03 2.31 -3.68
C GLY A 62 -1.06 2.29 -4.87
N ALA A 63 -1.50 2.76 -6.04
CA ALA A 63 -0.65 2.94 -7.20
C ALA A 63 0.42 4.02 -6.96
N GLY A 64 0.04 5.15 -6.36
CA GLY A 64 0.98 6.19 -5.94
C GLY A 64 2.03 5.68 -4.94
N ALA A 65 1.59 4.94 -3.93
CA ALA A 65 2.46 4.28 -2.95
C ALA A 65 3.45 3.31 -3.62
N THR A 66 2.97 2.53 -4.59
CA THR A 66 3.80 1.60 -5.37
C THR A 66 4.87 2.33 -6.18
N LEU A 67 4.49 3.41 -6.88
CA LEU A 67 5.43 4.22 -7.66
C LEU A 67 6.50 4.85 -6.77
N LEU A 68 6.10 5.44 -5.63
CA LEU A 68 7.03 5.99 -4.65
C LEU A 68 7.98 4.92 -4.12
N ALA A 69 7.47 3.75 -3.76
CA ALA A 69 8.29 2.66 -3.26
C ALA A 69 9.29 2.14 -4.33
N LEU A 70 8.87 2.06 -5.60
CA LEU A 70 9.75 1.69 -6.71
C LEU A 70 10.86 2.72 -6.92
N LEU A 71 10.53 4.01 -6.85
CA LEU A 71 11.53 5.08 -6.92
C LEU A 71 12.53 4.96 -5.76
N VAL A 72 12.04 4.85 -4.52
CA VAL A 72 12.89 4.69 -3.34
C VAL A 72 13.78 3.47 -3.47
N HIS A 73 13.24 2.30 -3.84
CA HIS A 73 14.03 1.08 -4.03
C HIS A 73 15.09 1.26 -5.11
N ARG A 74 14.74 1.88 -6.23
CA ARG A 74 15.68 2.10 -7.33
C ARG A 74 16.80 3.06 -6.94
N PHE A 75 16.49 4.18 -6.28
CA PHE A 75 17.48 5.17 -5.83
C PHE A 75 18.35 4.66 -4.68
N VAL A 76 17.77 4.00 -3.68
CA VAL A 76 18.53 3.43 -2.56
C VAL A 76 19.48 2.34 -3.05
N LYS A 77 19.04 1.48 -3.96
CA LYS A 77 19.89 0.41 -4.50
C LYS A 77 21.01 0.96 -5.40
N THR A 78 20.76 2.04 -6.13
CA THR A 78 21.82 2.69 -6.94
C THR A 78 22.85 3.41 -6.08
N ARG A 79 22.46 3.97 -4.92
CA ARG A 79 23.37 4.71 -4.02
C ARG A 79 24.21 3.83 -3.09
N ILE A 80 23.85 2.57 -2.89
CA ILE A 80 24.61 1.62 -2.04
C ILE A 80 25.66 0.84 -2.86
N ILE A 81 25.58 0.88 -4.20
CA ILE A 81 26.47 0.13 -5.11
C ILE A 81 27.55 1.06 -5.74
N GLU A 82 27.51 2.36 -5.47
CA GLU A 82 28.64 3.28 -5.69
C GLU A 82 29.53 3.32 -4.43
#